data_AF-A0A1V4V265-F1
#
_entry.id   AF-A0A1V4V265-F1
#
_cell.length_a   1.000
_cell.length_b   1.000
_cell.length_c   1.000
_cell.angle_alpha   90.00
_cell.angle_beta   90.00
_cell.angle_gamma   90.00
#
_symmetry.space_group_name_H-M   'P 1'
#
loop_
_entity.id
_entity.type
_entity.pdbx_description
1 polymer ?
#
loop_
_entity_poly.entity_id
_entity_poly.type
_entity_poly.pdbx_seq_one_letter_code
_entity_poly.pdbx_strand_id
1 'polypeptide(L)'
;MIPGEITRSLSKLGLAELCELRDLADGLIREQMDRAADQQHPSASSPKPGDVAQTRHMGPITYQLEWISCGKGCKGCPHGPYWYGYWREEGRTRSKYIGKRLKAADISGDAGILVRK
;
A
#
# COMPACT_ATOMS: atom_id res chain seq x y z
N MET A 1 -6.07 18.17 -14.68
CA MET A 1 -6.18 19.52 -15.30
C MET A 1 -6.75 20.48 -14.27
N ILE A 2 -6.24 21.72 -14.21
CA ILE A 2 -6.76 22.73 -13.29
C ILE A 2 -8.11 23.24 -13.83
N PRO A 3 -9.18 23.28 -13.03
CA PRO A 3 -10.47 23.83 -13.45
C PRO A 3 -10.35 25.28 -13.94
N GLY A 4 -10.98 25.61 -15.07
CA GLY A 4 -10.88 26.95 -15.67
C GLY A 4 -11.47 28.08 -14.81
N GLU A 5 -12.36 27.75 -13.87
CA GLU A 5 -12.84 28.69 -12.85
C GLU A 5 -11.69 29.20 -11.97
N ILE A 6 -10.80 28.30 -11.55
CA ILE A 6 -9.63 28.65 -10.75
C ILE A 6 -8.71 29.55 -11.57
N THR A 7 -8.44 29.19 -12.83
CA THR A 7 -7.61 30.01 -13.74
C THR A 7 -8.17 31.42 -13.92
N ARG A 8 -9.48 31.58 -14.10
CA ARG A 8 -10.12 32.90 -14.21
C ARG A 8 -10.01 33.72 -12.92
N SER A 9 -10.12 33.08 -11.76
CA SER A 9 -9.95 33.78 -10.48
C SER A 9 -8.50 34.22 -10.26
N LEU A 10 -7.53 33.37 -10.61
CA LEU A 10 -6.10 33.71 -10.51
C LEU A 10 -5.69 34.84 -11.45
N SER A 11 -6.29 34.91 -12.65
CA SER A 11 -6.00 35.99 -13.61
C SER A 11 -6.42 37.40 -13.15
N LYS A 12 -7.22 37.50 -12.09
CA LYS A 12 -7.66 38.78 -11.51
C LYS A 12 -6.73 39.29 -10.40
N LEU A 13 -5.76 38.48 -9.96
CA LEU A 13 -4.83 38.83 -8.89
C LEU A 13 -3.64 39.62 -9.43
N GLY A 14 -3.09 40.51 -8.60
CA GLY A 14 -1.86 41.23 -8.86
C GLY A 14 -0.62 40.35 -8.67
N LEU A 15 0.55 40.85 -9.11
CA LEU A 15 1.81 40.09 -9.08
C LEU A 15 2.23 39.68 -7.65
N ALA A 16 2.02 40.56 -6.66
CA ALA A 16 2.38 40.28 -5.27
C ALA A 16 1.55 39.11 -4.70
N GLU A 17 0.23 39.14 -4.91
CA GLU A 17 -0.69 38.09 -4.48
C GLU A 17 -0.40 36.76 -5.19
N LEU A 18 0.00 36.82 -6.47
CA LEU A 18 0.42 35.62 -7.22
C LEU A 18 1.74 35.03 -6.68
N CYS A 19 2.68 35.86 -6.23
CA CYS A 19 3.89 35.39 -5.57
C CYS A 19 3.58 34.73 -4.22
N GLU A 20 2.71 35.33 -3.41
CA GLU A 20 2.27 34.72 -2.15
C GLU A 20 1.57 33.37 -2.39
N LEU A 21 0.71 33.30 -3.41
CA LEU A 21 0.07 32.06 -3.80
C LEU A 21 1.08 30.99 -4.25
N ARG A 22 2.11 31.37 -5.02
CA ARG A 22 3.18 30.46 -5.42
C ARG A 22 3.86 29.88 -4.19
N ASP A 23 4.27 30.73 -3.25
CA ASP A 23 5.01 30.30 -2.07
C ASP A 23 4.15 29.38 -1.19
N LEU A 24 2.85 29.68 -1.05
CA LEU A 24 1.88 28.80 -0.40
C LEU A 24 1.74 27.45 -1.11
N ALA A 25 1.59 27.46 -2.44
CA ALA A 25 1.46 26.24 -3.23
C ALA A 25 2.71 25.36 -3.12
N ASP A 26 3.91 25.95 -3.17
CA ASP A 26 5.18 25.25 -2.98
C ASP A 26 5.25 24.60 -1.58
N GLY A 27 4.78 25.30 -0.54
CA GLY A 27 4.65 24.74 0.81
C GLY A 27 3.72 23.53 0.85
N LEU A 28 2.52 23.65 0.29
CA LEU A 28 1.54 22.57 0.22
C LEU A 28 2.07 21.35 -0.57
N ILE A 29 2.80 21.59 -1.66
CA ILE A 29 3.43 20.53 -2.45
C ILE A 29 4.45 19.78 -1.58
N ARG A 30 5.33 20.49 -0.87
CA ARG A 30 6.32 19.85 0.03
C ARG A 30 5.63 19.04 1.12
N GLU A 31 4.65 19.61 1.82
CA GLU A 31 3.90 18.88 2.85
C GLU A 31 3.21 17.64 2.27
N GLN A 32 2.63 17.73 1.07
CA GLN A 32 1.98 16.60 0.43
C GLN A 32 3.00 15.53 0.01
N MET A 33 4.20 15.93 -0.43
CA MET A 33 5.30 15.03 -0.74
C MET A 33 5.84 14.35 0.52
N ASP A 34 6.00 15.07 1.63
CA ASP A 34 6.45 14.53 2.91
C ASP A 34 5.43 13.56 3.49
N ARG A 35 4.14 13.91 3.47
CA ARG A 35 3.06 12.99 3.86
C ARG A 35 2.99 11.76 2.95
N ALA A 36 3.24 11.92 1.66
CA ALA A 36 3.31 10.78 0.73
C ALA A 36 4.54 9.91 1.01
N ALA A 37 5.67 10.50 1.38
CA ALA A 37 6.88 9.79 1.79
C ALA A 37 6.64 9.01 3.09
N ASP A 38 6.03 9.63 4.12
CA ASP A 38 5.67 8.98 5.39
C ASP A 38 4.61 7.88 5.22
N GLN A 39 3.67 8.04 4.28
CA GLN A 39 2.67 7.01 3.97
C GLN A 39 3.25 5.85 3.14
N GLN A 40 4.29 6.10 2.34
CA GLN A 40 5.02 5.07 1.60
C GLN A 40 6.10 4.40 2.45
N HIS A 41 6.59 5.10 3.46
CA HIS A 41 7.56 4.66 4.45
C HIS A 41 7.02 4.98 5.84
N PRO A 42 6.20 4.10 6.45
CA PRO A 42 6.00 4.20 7.88
C PRO A 42 7.41 4.18 8.50
N SER A 43 7.75 5.21 9.27
CA SER A 43 9.04 5.34 9.94
C SER A 43 9.39 4.01 10.63
N ALA A 44 10.31 3.25 10.03
CA ALA A 44 10.54 1.85 10.36
C ALA A 44 11.96 1.69 10.90
N SER A 45 12.06 1.24 12.14
CA SER A 45 13.03 0.20 12.45
C SER A 45 12.92 -0.87 11.35
N SER A 46 14.04 -1.31 10.77
CA SER A 46 14.05 -2.29 9.68
C SER A 46 13.00 -3.39 9.92
N PRO A 47 12.11 -3.68 8.96
CA PRO A 47 11.04 -4.65 9.15
C PRO A 47 11.63 -5.99 9.60
N LYS A 48 10.92 -6.67 10.48
CA LYS A 48 11.30 -7.99 11.00
C LYS A 48 10.56 -9.08 10.23
N PRO A 49 11.14 -10.29 10.11
CA PRO A 49 10.39 -11.44 9.63
C PRO A 49 9.11 -11.65 10.45
N GLY A 50 7.97 -11.77 9.77
CA GLY A 50 6.64 -11.90 10.36
C GLY A 50 5.87 -10.59 10.47
N ASP A 51 6.48 -9.43 10.20
CA ASP A 51 5.78 -8.16 10.21
C ASP A 51 4.73 -8.11 9.08
N VAL A 52 3.50 -7.73 9.45
CA VAL A 52 2.38 -7.58 8.53
C VAL A 52 2.23 -6.11 8.17
N ALA A 53 2.53 -5.76 6.93
CA ALA A 53 2.43 -4.39 6.42
C ALA A 53 0.97 -3.97 6.12
N GLN A 54 0.12 -4.91 5.69
CA GLN A 54 -1.30 -4.67 5.40
C GLN A 54 -2.14 -5.94 5.62
N THR A 55 -3.38 -5.77 6.10
CA THR A 55 -4.38 -6.84 6.21
C THR A 55 -5.67 -6.44 5.48
N ARG A 56 -6.27 -7.37 4.74
CA ARG A 56 -7.55 -7.21 4.04
C ARG A 56 -8.45 -8.41 4.28
N HIS A 57 -9.70 -8.18 4.64
CA HIS A 57 -10.69 -9.24 4.81
C HIS A 57 -11.64 -9.27 3.61
N MET A 58 -11.77 -10.41 2.96
CA MET A 58 -12.68 -10.62 1.82
C MET A 58 -13.43 -11.94 2.05
N GLY A 59 -14.65 -11.82 2.58
CA GLY A 59 -15.44 -12.99 2.98
C GLY A 59 -14.71 -13.82 4.06
N PRO A 60 -14.61 -15.16 3.91
CA PRO A 60 -13.97 -16.02 4.89
C PRO A 60 -12.44 -16.01 4.85
N ILE A 61 -11.84 -15.24 3.91
CA ILE A 61 -10.40 -15.20 3.70
C ILE A 61 -9.83 -13.89 4.24
N THR A 62 -8.76 -14.01 5.03
CA THR A 62 -7.92 -12.88 5.46
C THR A 62 -6.65 -12.85 4.62
N TYR A 63 -6.43 -11.78 3.87
CA TYR A 63 -5.22 -11.53 3.12
C TYR A 63 -4.27 -10.66 3.93
N GLN A 64 -2.99 -11.04 4.02
CA GLN A 64 -1.96 -10.27 4.72
C GLN A 64 -0.74 -10.06 3.84
N LEU A 65 -0.14 -8.87 3.90
CA LEU A 65 1.08 -8.49 3.18
C LEU A 65 2.26 -8.58 4.15
N GLU A 66 3.03 -9.66 4.08
CA GLU A 66 3.98 -10.07 5.13
C GLU A 66 5.44 -10.00 4.68
N TRP A 67 6.32 -9.58 5.59
CA TRP A 67 7.76 -9.72 5.47
C TRP A 67 8.20 -11.11 5.89
N ILE A 68 8.95 -11.83 5.05
CA ILE A 68 9.35 -13.21 5.34
C ILE A 68 10.86 -13.37 5.49
N SER A 69 11.26 -14.32 6.34
CA SER A 69 12.65 -14.79 6.38
C SER A 69 12.86 -15.84 5.30
N CYS A 70 13.93 -15.69 4.50
CA CYS A 70 14.33 -16.70 3.53
C CYS A 70 15.18 -17.83 4.12
N GLY A 71 15.50 -17.79 5.42
CA GLY A 71 16.29 -18.82 6.09
C GLY A 71 17.81 -18.63 5.97
N LYS A 72 18.55 -19.72 6.23
CA LYS A 72 20.02 -19.70 6.36
C LYS A 72 20.68 -19.41 5.00
N GLY A 73 21.64 -18.48 4.97
CA GLY A 73 22.43 -18.12 3.79
C GLY A 73 21.92 -16.92 2.98
N CYS A 74 20.80 -16.31 3.38
CA CYS A 74 20.34 -15.06 2.78
C CYS A 74 21.18 -13.85 3.25
N LYS A 75 21.60 -12.98 2.32
CA LYS A 75 22.38 -11.76 2.59
C LYS A 75 21.56 -10.45 2.62
N GLY A 76 20.23 -10.53 2.73
CA GLY A 76 19.34 -9.37 2.63
C GLY A 76 17.91 -9.66 3.08
N CYS A 77 17.73 -10.02 4.35
CA CYS A 77 16.43 -10.32 4.96
C CYS A 77 15.93 -9.18 5.87
N PRO A 78 14.61 -9.09 6.11
CA PRO A 78 13.57 -9.91 5.50
C PRO A 78 13.29 -9.52 4.05
N HIS A 79 12.81 -10.48 3.27
CA HIS A 79 12.34 -10.22 1.92
C HIS A 79 10.83 -9.98 1.91
N GLY A 80 10.38 -9.26 0.89
CA GLY A 80 8.97 -8.98 0.67
C GLY A 80 8.69 -7.48 0.68
N PRO A 81 7.52 -7.06 1.16
CA PRO A 81 6.47 -7.93 1.70
C PRO A 81 5.71 -8.68 0.57
N TYR A 82 5.10 -9.82 0.90
CA TYR A 82 4.32 -10.64 -0.03
C TYR A 82 2.92 -10.94 0.51
N TRP A 83 1.94 -11.04 -0.39
CA TRP A 83 0.59 -11.42 -0.04
C TRP A 83 0.48 -12.92 0.25
N TYR A 84 -0.18 -13.20 1.38
CA TYR A 84 -0.69 -14.51 1.78
C TYR A 84 -2.20 -14.40 2.02
N GLY A 85 -2.96 -15.45 1.67
CA GLY A 85 -4.37 -15.60 2.03
C GLY A 85 -4.54 -16.68 3.09
N TYR A 86 -5.36 -16.44 4.10
CA TYR A 86 -5.62 -17.34 5.23
C TYR A 86 -7.11 -17.64 5.37
N TRP A 87 -7.46 -18.91 5.54
CA TRP A 87 -8.85 -19.35 5.78
C TRP A 87 -8.91 -20.56 6.71
N ARG A 88 -10.10 -20.89 7.23
CA ARG A 88 -10.34 -22.08 8.04
C ARG A 88 -10.93 -23.19 7.17
N GLU A 89 -10.37 -24.39 7.29
CA GLU A 89 -10.85 -25.61 6.63
C GLU A 89 -10.67 -26.76 7.61
N GLU A 90 -11.73 -27.53 7.86
CA GLU A 90 -11.71 -28.68 8.80
C GLU A 90 -11.14 -28.32 10.19
N GLY A 91 -11.47 -27.13 10.69
CA GLY A 91 -10.97 -26.62 11.98
C GLY A 91 -9.51 -26.14 11.96
N ARG A 92 -8.78 -26.31 10.87
CA ARG A 92 -7.37 -25.89 10.72
C ARG A 92 -7.26 -24.60 9.91
N THR A 93 -6.26 -23.78 10.22
CA THR A 93 -5.92 -22.61 9.39
C THR A 93 -5.10 -23.07 8.20
N ARG A 94 -5.57 -22.75 7.00
CA ARG A 94 -4.83 -22.91 5.74
C ARG A 94 -4.27 -21.57 5.30
N SER A 95 -3.17 -21.61 4.56
CA SER A 95 -2.57 -20.44 3.96
C SER A 95 -2.22 -20.69 2.49
N LYS A 96 -2.22 -19.62 1.69
CA LYS A 96 -1.79 -19.64 0.28
C LYS A 96 -0.92 -18.44 -0.01
N TYR A 97 0.26 -18.68 -0.58
CA TYR A 97 1.13 -17.63 -1.10
C TYR A 97 0.59 -17.09 -2.42
N ILE A 98 0.51 -15.76 -2.54
CA ILE A 98 -0.02 -15.06 -3.71
C ILE A 98 1.09 -14.27 -4.40
N GLY A 99 2.00 -13.67 -3.63
CA GLY A 99 3.14 -12.93 -4.14
C GLY A 99 3.00 -11.42 -4.01
N LYS A 100 3.73 -10.64 -4.81
CA LYS A 100 3.91 -9.18 -4.57
C LYS A 100 2.65 -8.34 -4.78
N ARG A 101 1.69 -8.81 -5.57
CA ARG A 101 0.47 -8.06 -5.94
C ARG A 101 -0.75 -8.94 -5.72
N LEU A 102 -1.75 -8.41 -5.03
CA LEU A 102 -3.06 -9.03 -4.87
C LEU A 102 -3.95 -8.58 -6.06
N LYS A 103 -4.27 -9.49 -6.98
CA LYS A 103 -5.13 -9.19 -8.13
C LYS A 103 -6.57 -9.57 -7.83
N ALA A 104 -7.53 -8.99 -8.54
CA ALA A 104 -8.95 -9.35 -8.41
C ALA A 104 -9.23 -10.85 -8.64
N ALA A 105 -8.47 -11.49 -9.55
CA ALA A 105 -8.55 -12.94 -9.78
C ALA A 105 -8.15 -13.77 -8.55
N ASP A 106 -7.24 -13.26 -7.70
CA ASP A 106 -6.82 -13.93 -6.47
C ASP A 106 -7.84 -13.78 -5.32
N ILE A 107 -8.76 -12.81 -5.46
CA ILE A 107 -9.85 -12.49 -4.51
C ILE A 107 -11.12 -13.27 -4.86
N SER A 108 -11.27 -13.65 -6.13
CA SER A 108 -12.37 -14.48 -6.60
C SER A 108 -12.06 -15.92 -6.20
N GLY A 109 -12.93 -16.57 -5.43
CA GLY A 109 -12.77 -17.96 -4.94
C GLY A 109 -12.59 -19.05 -6.01
N ASP A 110 -12.40 -18.66 -7.27
CA ASP A 110 -12.20 -19.51 -8.45
C ASP A 110 -10.72 -19.77 -8.77
N ALA A 111 -9.78 -18.94 -8.29
CA ALA A 111 -8.36 -19.18 -8.50
C ALA A 111 -7.81 -20.24 -7.53
N GLY A 112 -8.20 -21.50 -7.72
CA GLY A 112 -7.52 -22.67 -7.15
C GLY A 112 -7.44 -22.72 -5.62
N ILE A 113 -8.46 -22.20 -4.93
CA ILE A 113 -8.82 -22.65 -3.57
C ILE A 113 -9.98 -23.64 -3.76
N LEU A 114 -9.80 -24.60 -4.67
CA LEU A 114 -10.72 -25.72 -4.77
C LEU A 114 -10.39 -26.62 -3.59
N VAL A 115 -11.27 -26.58 -2.59
CA VAL A 115 -11.52 -27.67 -1.65
C VAL A 115 -11.48 -28.97 -2.46
N ARG A 116 -10.38 -29.72 -2.38
CA ARG A 116 -10.38 -31.09 -2.89
C ARG A 116 -11.25 -31.90 -1.94
N LYS A 117 -12.48 -32.21 -2.37
CA LYS A 117 -13.19 -33.40 -1.93
C LYS A 117 -12.69 -34.60 -2.74
#